data_AF-A0A535GSS2-F1
#
_entry.id   AF-A0A535GSS2-F1
#
_cell.length_a   1.000
_cell.length_b   1.000
_cell.length_c   1.000
_cell.angle_alpha   90.00
_cell.angle_beta   90.00
_cell.angle_gamma   90.00
#
_symmetry.space_group_name_H-M   'P 1'
#
loop_
_entity.id
_entity.type
_entity.pdbx_description
1 polymer ?
#
loop_
_entity_poly.entity_id
_entity_poly.type
_entity_poly.pdbx_seq_one_letter_code
_entity_poly.pdbx_strand_id
1 'polypeptide(L)'
;MIELFESVPNFSEGRRDDVIADLAALAAPAHLLDVDADPDHNRVVITLAGSAGDLSEALLGAILVARKRIDLRAHHGVHPRIGAADVVPIVPLGDASLDRAREVAHELGEQVWTELRVPVYFYGHGEGRTLADIRAGRVPLSLGGPALHPTAGAVSIGARPPLVAFNVILYDTDLVAARALARSIRESGAGLRGVQALAFPLSGERVQLSMNLFRVDVTSPADVIAELERRGVAMGAEQVVGLCPAAAATAAASGRLLEGRLAAAAARPAARQVRLRGREEHNALADRLQKEADGLYRLAADQDEMLAGAERAAAIVRVLAAAGVTDEEVDTILLVAARGLRKAITPATAAVYKARVDALDARLG
;
A
#
# COMPACT_ATOMS: atom_id res chain seq x y z
N MET A 1 16.15 -5.14 -15.86
CA MET A 1 15.43 -4.84 -14.61
C MET A 1 14.22 -4.02 -14.99
N ILE A 2 13.07 -4.66 -14.83
CA ILE A 2 11.75 -4.09 -15.05
C ILE A 2 11.52 -2.99 -14.01
N GLU A 3 10.86 -1.90 -14.40
CA GLU A 3 10.41 -0.88 -13.46
C GLU A 3 9.20 -1.40 -12.69
N LEU A 4 9.29 -1.39 -11.36
CA LEU A 4 8.27 -1.91 -10.48
C LEU A 4 7.50 -0.78 -9.80
N PHE A 5 6.19 -0.91 -9.70
CA PHE A 5 5.31 0.05 -9.05
C PHE A 5 4.39 -0.64 -8.05
N GLU A 6 4.06 0.07 -6.99
CA GLU A 6 2.94 -0.24 -6.10
C GLU A 6 1.75 0.63 -6.49
N SER A 7 0.54 0.07 -6.40
CA SER A 7 -0.68 0.86 -6.33
C SER A 7 -1.50 0.46 -5.12
N VAL A 8 -2.10 1.46 -4.48
CA VAL A 8 -2.92 1.31 -3.27
C VAL A 8 -4.32 1.89 -3.53
N PRO A 9 -5.08 1.37 -4.52
CA PRO A 9 -6.39 1.90 -4.86
C PRO A 9 -7.37 1.85 -3.69
N ASN A 10 -8.23 2.85 -3.62
CA ASN A 10 -9.25 3.01 -2.59
C ASN A 10 -10.62 2.94 -3.23
N PHE A 11 -11.44 1.99 -2.80
CA PHE A 11 -12.79 1.81 -3.30
C PHE A 11 -13.82 2.12 -2.22
N SER A 12 -14.92 2.77 -2.61
CA SER A 12 -16.05 3.11 -1.74
C SER A 12 -16.95 1.88 -1.53
N GLU A 13 -16.38 0.86 -0.88
CA GLU A 13 -17.04 -0.38 -0.46
C GLU A 13 -16.23 -1.01 0.67
N GLY A 14 -16.85 -1.38 1.79
CA GLY A 14 -16.17 -2.05 2.90
C GLY A 14 -17.02 -3.07 3.63
N ARG A 15 -18.15 -3.50 3.05
CA ARG A 15 -19.17 -4.34 3.72
C ARG A 15 -19.63 -5.53 2.89
N ARG A 16 -19.64 -5.42 1.56
CA ARG A 16 -20.08 -6.47 0.64
C ARG A 16 -18.89 -7.32 0.20
N ASP A 17 -18.70 -8.44 0.88
CA ASP A 17 -17.57 -9.37 0.64
C ASP A 17 -17.50 -9.86 -0.80
N ASP A 18 -18.64 -10.07 -1.47
CA ASP A 18 -18.70 -10.48 -2.87
C ASP A 18 -18.13 -9.41 -3.80
N VAL A 19 -18.44 -8.13 -3.55
CA VAL A 19 -17.91 -7.01 -4.33
C VAL A 19 -16.43 -6.81 -4.07
N ILE A 20 -15.99 -6.95 -2.81
CA ILE A 20 -14.57 -6.84 -2.45
C ILE A 20 -13.76 -7.97 -3.10
N ALA A 21 -14.30 -9.20 -3.11
CA ALA A 21 -13.67 -10.32 -3.78
C ALA A 21 -13.57 -10.10 -5.31
N ASP A 22 -14.62 -9.56 -5.95
CA ASP A 22 -14.59 -9.23 -7.38
C ASP A 22 -13.52 -8.16 -7.70
N LEU A 23 -13.38 -7.14 -6.85
CA LEU A 23 -12.35 -6.11 -7.00
C LEU A 23 -10.95 -6.71 -6.89
N ALA A 24 -10.73 -7.56 -5.88
CA ALA A 24 -9.43 -8.20 -5.64
C ALA A 24 -9.09 -9.27 -6.70
N ALA A 25 -10.09 -9.93 -7.30
CA ALA A 25 -9.88 -10.95 -8.33
C ALA A 25 -9.31 -10.36 -9.63
N LEU A 26 -9.60 -9.09 -9.93
CA LEU A 26 -9.03 -8.37 -11.08
C LEU A 26 -7.64 -7.80 -10.82
N ALA A 27 -7.00 -8.20 -9.72
CA ALA A 27 -5.60 -7.90 -9.47
C ALA A 27 -4.65 -8.56 -10.47
N ALA A 28 -5.02 -9.69 -11.09
CA ALA A 28 -4.24 -10.28 -12.17
C ALA A 28 -4.44 -9.47 -13.46
N PRO A 29 -3.37 -9.04 -14.16
CA PRO A 29 -2.02 -9.63 -14.20
C PRO A 29 -1.00 -9.19 -13.13
N ALA A 30 -1.28 -8.17 -12.32
CA ALA A 30 -0.42 -7.73 -11.21
C ALA A 30 -0.44 -8.67 -9.98
N HIS A 31 0.43 -8.41 -9.02
CA HIS A 31 0.52 -9.13 -7.75
C HIS A 31 -0.35 -8.47 -6.67
N LEU A 32 -1.36 -9.20 -6.19
CA LEU A 32 -2.14 -8.80 -5.01
C LEU A 32 -1.33 -8.98 -3.73
N LEU A 33 -1.08 -7.88 -3.02
CA LEU A 33 -0.30 -7.87 -1.77
C LEU A 33 -1.20 -7.87 -0.53
N ASP A 34 -2.29 -7.12 -0.56
CA ASP A 34 -3.19 -6.94 0.58
C ASP A 34 -4.59 -6.50 0.17
N VAL A 35 -5.59 -6.86 1.00
CA VAL A 35 -6.96 -6.36 0.93
C VAL A 35 -7.37 -5.98 2.35
N ASP A 36 -7.51 -4.68 2.62
CA ASP A 36 -7.85 -4.13 3.93
C ASP A 36 -9.21 -3.41 3.84
N ALA A 37 -10.26 -4.12 4.25
CA ALA A 37 -11.64 -3.62 4.24
C ALA A 37 -12.03 -3.07 5.61
N ASP A 38 -12.62 -1.87 5.62
CA ASP A 38 -13.10 -1.20 6.81
C ASP A 38 -14.61 -0.94 6.73
N PRO A 39 -15.43 -1.71 7.47
CA PRO A 39 -16.89 -1.55 7.48
C PRO A 39 -17.40 -0.24 8.10
N ASP A 40 -16.66 0.34 9.05
CA ASP A 40 -17.00 1.62 9.70
C ASP A 40 -16.82 2.77 8.70
N HIS A 41 -15.70 2.77 7.97
CA HIS A 41 -15.43 3.72 6.88
C HIS A 41 -16.18 3.40 5.59
N ASN A 42 -16.72 2.18 5.45
CA ASN A 42 -17.29 1.60 4.23
C ASN A 42 -16.34 1.78 3.03
N ARG A 43 -15.08 1.38 3.24
CA ARG A 43 -14.01 1.56 2.26
C ARG A 43 -13.08 0.37 2.31
N VAL A 44 -12.56 -0.02 1.14
CA VAL A 44 -11.52 -1.04 1.02
C VAL A 44 -10.30 -0.42 0.37
N VAL A 45 -9.15 -0.75 0.94
CA VAL A 45 -7.84 -0.48 0.38
C VAL A 45 -7.29 -1.79 -0.17
N ILE A 46 -7.01 -1.83 -1.46
CA ILE A 46 -6.34 -2.97 -2.08
C ILE A 46 -4.92 -2.53 -2.38
N THR A 47 -3.94 -3.38 -2.11
CA THR A 47 -2.54 -3.12 -2.45
C THR A 47 -2.07 -4.09 -3.51
N LEU A 48 -1.57 -3.54 -4.62
CA LEU A 48 -1.07 -4.25 -5.78
C LEU A 48 0.38 -3.85 -6.04
N ALA A 49 1.17 -4.75 -6.63
CA ALA A 49 2.45 -4.40 -7.22
C ALA A 49 2.68 -5.12 -8.54
N GLY A 50 3.43 -4.50 -9.45
CA GLY A 50 3.82 -5.13 -10.70
C GLY A 50 4.48 -4.16 -11.66
N SER A 51 4.78 -4.66 -12.86
CA SER A 51 5.21 -3.85 -13.99
C SER A 51 4.19 -2.74 -14.32
N ALA A 52 4.60 -1.68 -15.01
CA ALA A 52 3.69 -0.62 -15.41
C ALA A 52 2.48 -1.13 -16.21
N GLY A 53 2.69 -2.10 -17.11
CA GLY A 53 1.65 -2.68 -17.94
C GLY A 53 0.68 -3.52 -17.11
N ASP A 54 1.20 -4.47 -16.34
CA ASP A 54 0.37 -5.40 -15.58
C ASP A 54 -0.42 -4.67 -14.48
N LEU A 55 0.21 -3.69 -13.83
CA LEU A 55 -0.43 -2.85 -12.83
C LEU A 55 -1.57 -2.02 -13.45
N SER A 56 -1.36 -1.43 -14.62
CA SER A 56 -2.38 -0.62 -15.29
C SER A 56 -3.57 -1.46 -15.75
N GLU A 57 -3.33 -2.65 -16.29
CA GLU A 57 -4.41 -3.57 -16.69
C GLU A 57 -5.25 -4.00 -15.49
N ALA A 58 -4.60 -4.40 -14.39
CA ALA A 58 -5.28 -4.79 -13.16
C ALA A 58 -6.12 -3.64 -12.57
N LEU A 59 -5.56 -2.42 -12.52
CA LEU A 59 -6.25 -1.24 -12.02
C LEU A 59 -7.46 -0.86 -12.89
N LEU A 60 -7.30 -0.89 -14.22
CA LEU A 60 -8.39 -0.62 -15.15
C LEU A 60 -9.55 -1.61 -14.95
N GLY A 61 -9.23 -2.90 -14.79
CA GLY A 61 -10.18 -3.95 -14.46
C GLY A 61 -10.92 -3.68 -13.15
N ALA A 62 -10.19 -3.40 -12.07
CA ALA A 62 -10.77 -3.11 -10.76
C ALA A 62 -11.68 -1.85 -10.80
N ILE A 63 -11.27 -0.79 -11.50
CA ILE A 63 -12.10 0.42 -11.69
C ILE A 63 -13.38 0.10 -12.46
N LEU A 64 -13.32 -0.77 -13.48
CA LEU A 64 -14.50 -1.23 -14.21
C LEU A 64 -15.49 -1.99 -13.30
N VAL A 65 -15.00 -2.86 -12.42
CA VAL A 65 -15.83 -3.55 -11.43
C VAL A 65 -16.47 -2.56 -10.47
N ALA A 66 -15.68 -1.65 -9.91
CA ALA A 66 -16.18 -0.59 -9.03
C ALA A 66 -17.30 0.21 -9.70
N ARG A 67 -17.09 0.67 -10.94
CA ARG A 67 -18.09 1.39 -11.74
C ARG A 67 -19.41 0.60 -11.89
N LYS A 68 -19.33 -0.72 -12.07
CA LYS A 68 -20.50 -1.59 -12.30
C LYS A 68 -21.24 -1.95 -11.02
N ARG A 69 -20.53 -2.11 -9.89
CA ARG A 69 -21.04 -2.78 -8.68
C ARG A 69 -21.26 -1.82 -7.51
N ILE A 70 -20.74 -0.60 -7.58
CA ILE A 70 -20.85 0.42 -6.53
C ILE A 70 -21.66 1.61 -7.06
N ASP A 71 -22.77 1.93 -6.39
CA ASP A 71 -23.57 3.13 -6.63
C ASP A 71 -23.39 4.12 -5.48
N LEU A 72 -22.67 5.22 -5.74
CA LEU A 72 -22.39 6.24 -4.73
C LEU A 72 -23.64 6.91 -4.17
N ARG A 73 -24.77 6.87 -4.88
CA ARG A 73 -26.04 7.46 -4.42
C ARG A 73 -26.62 6.70 -3.23
N ALA A 74 -26.30 5.41 -3.11
CA ALA A 74 -26.68 4.54 -2.00
C ALA A 74 -25.54 4.30 -0.99
N HIS A 75 -24.33 4.79 -1.29
CA HIS A 75 -23.16 4.58 -0.45
C HIS A 75 -23.09 5.55 0.72
N HIS A 76 -23.05 4.99 1.93
CA HIS A 76 -22.84 5.73 3.18
C HIS A 76 -21.60 5.20 3.91
N GLY A 77 -20.69 6.11 4.27
CA GLY A 77 -19.46 5.83 5.02
C GLY A 77 -18.91 7.12 5.63
N VAL A 78 -18.14 7.02 6.72
CA VAL A 78 -17.62 8.22 7.43
C VAL A 78 -16.44 8.89 6.71
N HIS A 79 -15.79 8.17 5.79
CA HIS A 79 -14.65 8.70 5.05
C HIS A 79 -15.09 9.59 3.86
N PRO A 80 -14.45 10.76 3.66
CA PRO A 80 -14.67 11.57 2.46
C PRO A 80 -14.33 10.80 1.17
N ARG A 81 -15.19 10.91 0.14
CA ARG A 81 -15.01 10.25 -1.16
C ARG A 81 -15.63 11.08 -2.29
N ILE A 82 -15.08 10.95 -3.50
CA ILE A 82 -15.61 11.48 -4.76
C ILE A 82 -15.96 10.37 -5.76
N GLY A 83 -15.39 9.17 -5.60
CA GLY A 83 -15.50 8.08 -6.58
C GLY A 83 -15.84 6.72 -5.99
N ALA A 84 -16.45 5.85 -6.81
CA ALA A 84 -16.56 4.42 -6.53
C ALA A 84 -15.17 3.79 -6.44
N ALA A 85 -14.30 4.13 -7.39
CA ALA A 85 -12.85 4.10 -7.23
C ALA A 85 -12.42 5.55 -6.90
N ASP A 86 -12.05 5.81 -5.65
CA ASP A 86 -11.85 7.17 -5.13
C ASP A 86 -10.44 7.69 -5.47
N VAL A 87 -9.42 6.93 -5.06
CA VAL A 87 -8.01 7.29 -5.23
C VAL A 87 -7.24 6.10 -5.73
N VAL A 88 -6.42 6.28 -6.77
CA VAL A 88 -5.55 5.26 -7.36
C VAL A 88 -4.14 5.84 -7.48
N PRO A 89 -3.29 5.67 -6.45
CA PRO A 89 -1.90 6.14 -6.50
C PRO A 89 -1.03 5.18 -7.33
N ILE A 90 -0.05 5.71 -8.04
CA ILE A 90 1.10 4.96 -8.57
C ILE A 90 2.33 5.36 -7.76
N VAL A 91 2.96 4.39 -7.12
CA VAL A 91 4.09 4.59 -6.20
C VAL A 91 5.30 3.85 -6.77
N PRO A 92 6.42 4.52 -7.04
CA PRO A 92 7.61 3.83 -7.54
C PRO A 92 8.19 2.90 -6.46
N LEU A 93 8.61 1.71 -6.88
CA LEU A 93 9.37 0.76 -6.06
C LEU A 93 10.75 0.52 -6.67
N GLY A 94 11.72 0.15 -5.82
CA GLY A 94 13.09 -0.12 -6.27
C GLY A 94 13.71 1.09 -6.96
N ASP A 95 14.15 0.88 -8.21
CA ASP A 95 14.83 1.91 -9.01
C ASP A 95 13.88 2.74 -9.89
N ALA A 96 12.57 2.45 -9.85
CA ALA A 96 11.59 3.23 -10.61
C ALA A 96 11.56 4.69 -10.13
N SER A 97 11.41 5.63 -11.05
CA SER A 97 11.36 7.05 -10.72
C SER A 97 9.93 7.54 -10.46
N LEU A 98 9.81 8.62 -9.67
CA LEU A 98 8.52 9.26 -9.42
C LEU A 98 7.96 9.94 -10.68
N ASP A 99 8.83 10.40 -11.59
CA ASP A 99 8.43 10.92 -12.90
C ASP A 99 7.83 9.80 -13.77
N ARG A 100 8.45 8.62 -13.80
CA ARG A 100 7.86 7.47 -14.52
C ARG A 100 6.53 7.05 -13.91
N ALA A 101 6.42 7.01 -12.58
CA ALA A 101 5.13 6.73 -11.92
C ALA A 101 4.04 7.73 -12.34
N ARG A 102 4.40 9.00 -12.58
CA ARG A 102 3.47 10.02 -13.09
C ARG A 102 3.04 9.74 -14.52
N GLU A 103 3.96 9.35 -15.38
CA GLU A 103 3.63 8.94 -16.76
C GLU A 103 2.64 7.78 -16.77
N VAL A 104 2.90 6.73 -15.98
CA VAL A 104 1.98 5.58 -15.82
C VAL A 104 0.62 6.02 -15.29
N ALA A 105 0.57 6.93 -14.32
CA ALA A 105 -0.68 7.48 -13.80
C ALA A 105 -1.49 8.23 -14.87
N HIS A 106 -0.82 8.98 -15.75
CA HIS A 106 -1.45 9.70 -16.86
C HIS A 106 -1.96 8.74 -17.94
N GLU A 107 -1.13 7.77 -18.34
CA GLU A 107 -1.48 6.71 -19.29
C GLU A 107 -2.75 5.95 -18.83
N LEU A 108 -2.78 5.52 -17.56
CA LEU A 108 -3.96 4.88 -16.95
C LEU A 108 -5.18 5.80 -16.94
N GLY A 109 -5.00 7.09 -16.63
CA GLY A 109 -6.10 8.06 -16.63
C GLY A 109 -6.75 8.24 -18.00
N GLU A 110 -5.96 8.31 -19.06
CA GLU A 110 -6.47 8.37 -20.43
C GLU A 110 -7.26 7.11 -20.82
N GLN A 111 -6.79 5.93 -20.41
CA GLN A 111 -7.49 4.65 -20.62
C GLN A 111 -8.82 4.62 -19.86
N VAL A 112 -8.82 5.00 -18.58
CA VAL A 112 -10.04 5.04 -17.75
C VAL A 112 -11.09 5.97 -18.38
N TRP A 113 -10.69 7.14 -18.86
CA TRP A 113 -11.61 8.04 -19.52
C TRP A 113 -12.12 7.46 -20.85
N THR A 114 -11.21 6.96 -21.69
CA THR A 114 -11.54 6.50 -23.06
C THR A 114 -12.44 5.26 -23.04
N GLU A 115 -12.10 4.28 -22.21
CA GLU A 115 -12.75 2.97 -22.18
C GLU A 115 -13.92 2.92 -21.19
N LEU A 116 -13.75 3.51 -20.01
CA LEU A 116 -14.73 3.39 -18.92
C LEU A 116 -15.66 4.61 -18.82
N ARG A 117 -15.31 5.73 -19.46
CA ARG A 117 -16.05 7.00 -19.39
C ARG A 117 -16.27 7.48 -17.95
N VAL A 118 -15.31 7.17 -17.07
CA VAL A 118 -15.25 7.71 -15.71
C VAL A 118 -14.34 8.95 -15.73
N PRO A 119 -14.83 10.12 -15.30
CA PRO A 119 -14.00 11.33 -15.24
C PRO A 119 -12.80 11.17 -14.29
N VAL A 120 -11.70 11.84 -14.61
CA VAL A 120 -10.41 11.69 -13.91
C VAL A 120 -9.93 13.02 -13.36
N TYR A 121 -9.42 12.98 -12.13
CA TYR A 121 -8.54 14.01 -11.57
C TYR A 121 -7.12 13.47 -11.48
N PHE A 122 -6.16 14.21 -12.02
CA PHE A 122 -4.74 13.99 -11.73
C PHE A 122 -4.35 14.72 -10.45
N TYR A 123 -3.59 14.04 -9.58
CA TYR A 123 -3.09 14.60 -8.33
C TYR A 123 -1.66 14.12 -8.03
N GLY A 124 -1.02 14.75 -7.03
CA GLY A 124 0.29 14.32 -6.54
C GLY A 124 1.46 14.93 -7.30
N HIS A 125 2.51 14.16 -7.53
CA HIS A 125 3.77 14.63 -8.12
C HIS A 125 3.56 15.25 -9.50
N GLY A 126 4.06 16.48 -9.67
CA GLY A 126 3.91 17.25 -10.91
C GLY A 126 2.52 17.84 -11.14
N GLU A 127 1.56 17.64 -10.22
CA GLU A 127 0.18 18.13 -10.35
C GLU A 127 -0.09 19.29 -9.39
N GLY A 128 -0.82 20.32 -9.86
CA GLY A 128 -1.16 21.51 -9.06
C GLY A 128 -2.35 21.33 -8.12
N ARG A 129 -2.83 20.09 -7.93
CA ARG A 129 -4.11 19.78 -7.27
C ARG A 129 -3.90 18.81 -6.12
N THR A 130 -4.51 19.08 -4.98
CA THR A 130 -4.49 18.18 -3.82
C THR A 130 -5.76 17.33 -3.75
N LEU A 131 -5.68 16.14 -3.14
CA LEU A 131 -6.87 15.31 -2.87
C LEU A 131 -7.92 16.06 -2.02
N ALA A 132 -7.47 16.95 -1.12
CA ALA A 132 -8.37 17.75 -0.31
C ALA A 132 -9.16 18.74 -1.17
N ASP A 133 -8.51 19.42 -2.13
CA ASP A 133 -9.18 20.35 -3.04
C ASP A 133 -10.11 19.64 -4.02
N ILE A 134 -9.71 18.45 -4.51
CA ILE A 134 -10.54 17.58 -5.36
C ILE A 134 -11.82 17.19 -4.61
N ARG A 135 -11.68 16.60 -3.41
CA ARG A 135 -12.83 16.18 -2.59
C ARG A 135 -13.72 17.34 -2.13
N ALA A 136 -13.18 18.56 -2.07
CA ALA A 136 -13.92 19.77 -1.77
C ALA A 136 -14.59 20.41 -3.01
N GLY A 137 -14.41 19.85 -4.21
CA GLY A 137 -14.98 20.37 -5.45
C GLY A 137 -14.39 21.72 -5.89
N ARG A 138 -13.16 22.04 -5.48
CA ARG A 138 -12.51 23.35 -5.73
C ARG A 138 -11.71 23.41 -7.03
N VAL A 139 -11.52 22.28 -7.69
CA VAL A 139 -10.72 22.16 -8.91
C VAL A 139 -11.52 21.49 -10.02
N PRO A 140 -11.31 21.89 -11.29
CA PRO A 140 -11.97 21.25 -12.43
C PRO A 140 -11.36 19.86 -12.68
N LEU A 141 -12.10 19.01 -13.42
CA LEU A 141 -11.62 17.70 -13.87
C LEU A 141 -10.33 17.83 -14.70
N SER A 142 -9.49 16.79 -14.69
CA SER A 142 -8.35 16.68 -15.61
C SER A 142 -8.79 16.14 -16.96
N LEU A 143 -9.55 15.04 -16.95
CA LEU A 143 -10.09 14.39 -18.14
C LEU A 143 -11.58 14.08 -17.92
N GLY A 144 -12.40 14.28 -18.95
CA GLY A 144 -13.83 13.98 -18.92
C GLY A 144 -14.73 15.11 -19.42
N GLY A 145 -16.05 14.85 -19.38
CA GLY A 145 -17.09 15.85 -19.62
C GLY A 145 -17.27 16.82 -18.44
N PRO A 146 -18.20 17.80 -18.52
CA PRO A 146 -18.34 18.83 -17.49
C PRO A 146 -18.86 18.32 -16.13
N ALA A 147 -19.27 17.05 -16.04
CA ALA A 147 -19.93 16.49 -14.87
C ALA A 147 -19.33 15.14 -14.46
N LEU A 148 -19.50 14.80 -13.18
CA LEU A 148 -19.15 13.50 -12.62
C LEU A 148 -20.05 12.40 -13.22
N HIS A 149 -19.57 11.15 -13.20
CA HIS A 149 -20.39 10.00 -13.57
C HIS A 149 -21.55 9.84 -12.56
N PRO A 150 -22.81 9.62 -12.99
CA PRO A 150 -23.98 9.66 -12.09
C PRO A 150 -23.94 8.72 -10.88
N THR A 151 -23.40 7.51 -11.07
CA THR A 151 -23.27 6.50 -9.99
C THR A 151 -21.84 6.32 -9.49
N ALA A 152 -20.83 6.43 -10.37
CA ALA A 152 -19.44 6.14 -10.05
C ALA A 152 -18.62 7.38 -9.63
N GLY A 153 -19.12 8.59 -9.83
CA GLY A 153 -18.40 9.83 -9.50
C GLY A 153 -17.22 10.10 -10.44
N ALA A 154 -16.05 10.37 -9.87
CA ALA A 154 -14.78 10.50 -10.60
C ALA A 154 -13.67 9.75 -9.86
N VAL A 155 -12.59 9.41 -10.55
CA VAL A 155 -11.40 8.78 -9.95
C VAL A 155 -10.24 9.77 -9.83
N SER A 156 -9.54 9.76 -8.71
CA SER A 156 -8.31 10.53 -8.53
C SER A 156 -7.09 9.64 -8.76
N ILE A 157 -6.36 9.84 -9.87
CA ILE A 157 -5.20 9.03 -10.26
C ILE A 157 -3.96 9.90 -10.16
N GLY A 158 -2.85 9.36 -9.64
CA GLY A 158 -1.68 10.22 -9.43
C GLY A 158 -0.46 9.49 -8.94
N ALA A 159 0.70 10.11 -9.13
CA ALA A 159 1.97 9.59 -8.61
C ALA A 159 2.32 10.21 -7.27
N ARG A 160 2.84 9.40 -6.35
CA ARG A 160 3.32 9.90 -5.05
C ARG A 160 4.43 9.04 -4.46
N PRO A 161 5.25 9.59 -3.55
CA PRO A 161 6.09 8.76 -2.69
C PRO A 161 5.25 7.79 -1.83
N PRO A 162 5.91 6.79 -1.19
CA PRO A 162 5.28 5.94 -0.21
C PRO A 162 4.56 6.74 0.89
N LEU A 163 3.46 6.20 1.38
CA LEU A 163 2.62 6.81 2.42
C LEU A 163 2.23 5.72 3.40
N VAL A 164 2.30 6.02 4.69
CA VAL A 164 1.79 5.14 5.75
C VAL A 164 0.52 5.73 6.33
N ALA A 165 -0.57 4.97 6.24
CA ALA A 165 -1.81 5.28 6.94
C ALA A 165 -1.71 4.68 8.36
N PHE A 166 -1.65 5.54 9.36
CA PHE A 166 -1.45 5.17 10.76
C PHE A 166 -2.54 5.77 11.63
N ASN A 167 -3.26 4.91 12.33
CA ASN A 167 -4.39 5.28 13.16
C ASN A 167 -4.09 4.95 14.62
N VAL A 168 -4.60 5.78 15.53
CA VAL A 168 -4.51 5.56 16.97
C VAL A 168 -5.89 5.75 17.58
N ILE A 169 -6.33 4.81 18.41
CA ILE A 169 -7.53 4.99 19.24
C ILE A 169 -7.22 5.98 20.36
N LEU A 170 -8.08 6.96 20.58
CA LEU A 170 -7.95 7.93 21.66
C LEU A 170 -8.87 7.53 22.83
N TYR A 171 -8.29 7.37 24.02
CA TYR A 171 -9.05 7.20 25.25
C TYR A 171 -9.38 8.57 25.87
N ASP A 172 -10.48 8.62 26.63
CA ASP A 172 -10.92 9.79 27.40
C ASP A 172 -10.94 11.10 26.59
N THR A 173 -11.13 11.00 25.27
CA THR A 173 -11.05 12.12 24.35
C THR A 173 -12.33 12.19 23.54
N ASP A 174 -13.12 13.24 23.74
CA ASP A 174 -14.30 13.48 22.91
C ASP A 174 -13.93 13.88 21.47
N LEU A 175 -14.92 13.82 20.58
CA LEU A 175 -14.70 14.11 19.16
C LEU A 175 -14.28 15.58 18.90
N VAL A 176 -14.64 16.52 19.78
CA VAL A 176 -14.27 17.93 19.64
C VAL A 176 -12.78 18.11 19.93
N ALA A 177 -12.32 17.54 21.04
CA ALA A 177 -10.92 17.50 21.44
C ALA A 177 -10.07 16.74 20.42
N ALA A 178 -10.53 15.58 19.94
CA ALA A 178 -9.82 14.80 18.92
C ALA A 178 -9.67 15.58 17.60
N ARG A 179 -10.71 16.32 17.18
CA ARG A 179 -10.62 17.20 16.00
C ARG A 179 -9.64 18.35 16.23
N ALA A 180 -9.57 18.92 17.43
CA ALA A 180 -8.58 19.95 17.77
C ALA A 180 -7.16 19.38 17.73
N LEU A 181 -6.94 18.19 18.30
CA LEU A 181 -5.69 17.46 18.25
C LEU A 181 -5.26 17.21 16.80
N ALA A 182 -6.11 16.60 15.97
CA ALA A 182 -5.86 16.35 14.56
C ALA A 182 -5.44 17.62 13.79
N ARG A 183 -6.12 18.76 14.07
CA ARG A 183 -5.77 20.05 13.46
C ARG A 183 -4.40 20.59 13.86
N SER A 184 -3.94 20.25 15.06
CA SER A 184 -2.68 20.75 15.66
C SER A 184 -1.46 19.87 15.36
N ILE A 185 -1.65 18.61 14.95
CA ILE A 185 -0.55 17.70 14.61
C ILE A 185 -0.24 17.67 13.12
N ARG A 186 -1.21 18.04 12.27
CA ARG A 186 -1.02 18.11 10.82
C ARG A 186 -0.05 19.22 10.43
N GLU A 187 0.69 19.01 9.35
CA GLU A 187 1.64 19.97 8.81
C GLU A 187 1.00 21.33 8.51
N SER A 188 -0.20 21.34 7.93
CA SER A 188 -0.93 22.57 7.61
C SER A 188 -1.35 23.37 8.85
N GLY A 189 -1.27 22.78 10.04
CA GLY A 189 -1.48 23.43 11.33
C GLY A 189 -0.19 23.74 12.08
N ALA A 190 0.95 23.83 11.37
CA ALA A 190 2.29 23.96 11.96
C ALA A 190 2.69 22.82 12.90
N GLY A 191 2.10 21.64 12.71
CA GLY A 191 2.45 20.41 13.42
C GLY A 191 3.62 19.67 12.77
N LEU A 192 3.57 18.34 12.82
CA LEU A 192 4.60 17.46 12.26
C LEU A 192 4.65 17.55 10.73
N ARG A 193 5.86 17.60 10.18
CA ARG A 193 6.07 17.60 8.72
C ARG A 193 5.63 16.26 8.13
N GLY A 194 4.92 16.29 7.01
CA GLY A 194 4.50 15.07 6.33
C GLY A 194 3.25 14.43 6.93
N VAL A 195 2.54 15.11 7.84
CA VAL A 195 1.38 14.56 8.54
C VAL A 195 0.09 15.24 8.10
N GLN A 196 -0.86 14.43 7.65
CA GLN A 196 -2.28 14.78 7.59
C GLN A 196 -3.01 13.99 8.66
N ALA A 197 -4.02 14.60 9.29
CA ALA A 197 -4.79 13.96 10.34
C ALA A 197 -6.27 14.36 10.30
N LEU A 198 -7.12 13.38 10.59
CA LEU A 198 -8.56 13.52 10.80
C LEU A 198 -8.96 12.77 12.07
N ALA A 199 -10.13 13.10 12.61
CA ALA A 199 -10.70 12.40 13.75
C ALA A 199 -12.08 11.87 13.40
N PHE A 200 -12.30 10.58 13.65
CA PHE A 200 -13.53 9.87 13.32
C PHE A 200 -14.16 9.27 14.58
N PRO A 201 -15.49 9.40 14.76
CA PRO A 201 -16.20 8.55 15.69
C PRO A 201 -16.31 7.14 15.08
N LEU A 202 -16.03 6.12 15.87
CA LEU A 202 -16.18 4.71 15.49
C LEU A 202 -17.33 4.06 16.29
N SER A 203 -17.68 2.84 15.90
CA SER A 203 -18.62 2.00 16.64
C SER A 203 -18.16 1.78 18.09
N GLY A 204 -19.11 1.86 19.04
CA GLY A 204 -18.87 1.67 20.48
C GLY A 204 -18.29 2.89 21.21
N GLU A 205 -18.67 4.11 20.81
CA GLU A 205 -18.24 5.39 21.43
C GLU A 205 -16.72 5.63 21.42
N ARG A 206 -15.98 4.93 20.56
CA ARG A 206 -14.54 5.12 20.39
C ARG A 206 -14.26 6.28 19.44
N VAL A 207 -13.17 6.99 19.70
CA VAL A 207 -12.67 8.04 18.80
C VAL A 207 -11.32 7.62 18.25
N GLN A 208 -11.17 7.70 16.93
CA GLN A 208 -9.93 7.38 16.24
C GLN A 208 -9.30 8.65 15.67
N LEU A 209 -8.02 8.82 15.95
CA LEU A 209 -7.14 9.74 15.23
C LEU A 209 -6.58 9.00 14.02
N SER A 210 -7.03 9.35 12.82
CA SER A 210 -6.55 8.76 11.58
C SER A 210 -5.56 9.68 10.90
N MET A 211 -4.39 9.14 10.54
CA MET A 211 -3.29 9.93 10.01
C MET A 211 -2.71 9.32 8.73
N ASN A 212 -2.35 10.19 7.80
CA ASN A 212 -1.55 9.83 6.63
C ASN A 212 -0.18 10.49 6.76
N LEU A 213 0.86 9.66 6.75
CA LEU A 213 2.26 10.07 6.79
C LEU A 213 2.83 9.97 5.38
N PHE A 214 2.98 11.10 4.69
CA PHE A 214 3.36 11.17 3.27
C PHE A 214 4.82 11.61 3.05
N ARG A 215 5.58 11.77 4.13
CA ARG A 215 7.05 11.94 4.15
C ARG A 215 7.63 11.08 5.28
N VAL A 216 7.53 9.77 5.10
CA VAL A 216 7.89 8.76 6.12
C VAL A 216 9.38 8.73 6.45
N ASP A 217 10.21 9.28 5.56
CA ASP A 217 11.63 9.54 5.77
C ASP A 217 11.90 10.72 6.73
N VAL A 218 10.91 11.59 6.93
CA VAL A 218 10.99 12.76 7.82
C VAL A 218 10.23 12.52 9.12
N THR A 219 9.03 11.94 9.03
CA THR A 219 8.17 11.64 10.18
C THR A 219 7.61 10.24 10.04
N SER A 220 8.10 9.33 10.88
CA SER A 220 7.65 7.95 10.99
C SER A 220 6.46 7.81 11.94
N PRO A 221 5.76 6.66 11.96
CA PRO A 221 4.79 6.35 13.00
C PRO A 221 5.35 6.48 14.42
N ALA A 222 6.61 6.09 14.65
CA ALA A 222 7.25 6.23 15.96
C ALA A 222 7.39 7.70 16.40
N ASP A 223 7.71 8.61 15.47
CA ASP A 223 7.79 10.05 15.76
C ASP A 223 6.43 10.63 16.13
N VAL A 224 5.36 10.16 15.47
CA VAL A 224 3.99 10.57 15.78
C VAL A 224 3.57 10.08 17.16
N ILE A 225 3.85 8.81 17.50
CA ILE A 225 3.59 8.25 18.84
C ILE A 225 4.29 9.09 19.89
N ALA A 226 5.59 9.35 19.73
CA ALA A 226 6.37 10.15 20.67
C ALA A 226 5.81 11.57 20.83
N GLU A 227 5.34 12.21 19.75
CA GLU A 227 4.71 13.53 19.82
C GLU A 227 3.36 13.50 20.54
N LEU A 228 2.56 12.45 20.37
CA LEU A 228 1.29 12.27 21.08
C LEU A 228 1.53 12.04 22.58
N GLU A 229 2.52 11.21 22.94
CA GLU A 229 2.94 11.00 24.33
C GLU A 229 3.43 12.30 24.98
N ARG A 230 4.27 13.08 24.27
CA ARG A 230 4.76 14.38 24.73
C ARG A 230 3.63 15.36 25.00
N ARG A 231 2.52 15.25 24.27
CA ARG A 231 1.31 16.06 24.46
C ARG A 231 0.37 15.52 25.54
N GLY A 232 0.70 14.38 26.17
CA GLY A 232 -0.13 13.76 27.20
C GLY A 232 -1.40 13.12 26.65
N VAL A 233 -1.41 12.72 25.38
CA VAL A 233 -2.56 12.06 24.75
C VAL A 233 -2.65 10.62 25.28
N ALA A 234 -3.80 10.23 25.82
CA ALA A 234 -4.08 8.87 26.24
C ALA A 234 -4.36 7.99 25.01
N MET A 235 -3.34 7.27 24.54
CA MET A 235 -3.43 6.42 23.36
C MET A 235 -3.86 5.00 23.70
N GLY A 236 -4.66 4.42 22.82
CA GLY A 236 -5.03 3.02 22.81
C GLY A 236 -4.36 2.26 21.68
N ALA A 237 -5.11 1.35 21.06
CA ALA A 237 -4.58 0.52 19.98
C ALA A 237 -4.08 1.38 18.81
N GLU A 238 -2.88 1.04 18.36
CA GLU A 238 -2.23 1.55 17.15
C GLU A 238 -2.55 0.63 15.97
N GLN A 239 -2.73 1.21 14.79
CA GLN A 239 -3.09 0.45 13.60
C GLN A 239 -2.44 1.04 12.36
N VAL A 240 -1.69 0.23 11.63
CA VAL A 240 -1.38 0.49 10.22
C VAL A 240 -2.58 0.05 9.37
N VAL A 241 -3.06 0.91 8.48
CA VAL A 241 -4.07 0.56 7.45
C VAL A 241 -3.34 0.25 6.14
N GLY A 242 -3.61 -0.92 5.56
CA GLY A 242 -2.84 -1.48 4.45
C GLY A 242 -1.43 -1.90 4.89
N LEU A 243 -0.42 -1.56 4.08
CA LEU A 243 0.97 -1.98 4.29
C LEU A 243 1.87 -0.82 4.71
N CYS A 244 2.94 -1.17 5.43
CA CYS A 244 3.96 -0.23 5.89
C CYS A 244 5.34 -0.64 5.35
N PRO A 245 6.11 0.29 4.76
CA PRO A 245 7.52 0.02 4.46
C PRO A 245 8.28 -0.36 5.72
N ALA A 246 9.12 -1.40 5.65
CA ALA A 246 9.85 -1.91 6.81
C ALA A 246 10.69 -0.84 7.52
N ALA A 247 11.23 0.12 6.77
CA ALA A 247 12.02 1.22 7.31
C ALA A 247 11.24 2.19 8.22
N ALA A 248 9.91 2.21 8.13
CA ALA A 248 9.03 3.04 8.96
C ALA A 248 8.19 2.21 9.95
N ALA A 249 8.42 0.90 10.02
CA ALA A 249 7.56 -0.02 10.76
C ALA A 249 7.74 0.11 12.28
N THR A 250 6.62 0.20 13.00
CA THR A 250 6.53 -0.07 14.44
C THR A 250 5.95 -1.46 14.66
N ALA A 251 5.82 -1.89 15.92
CA ALA A 251 5.18 -3.17 16.25
C ALA A 251 3.76 -3.31 15.64
N ALA A 252 3.03 -2.20 15.47
CA ALA A 252 1.71 -2.15 14.84
C ALA A 252 1.71 -2.56 13.35
N ALA A 253 2.87 -2.59 12.70
CA ALA A 253 3.05 -3.03 11.33
C ALA A 253 3.39 -4.54 11.21
N SER A 254 3.44 -5.29 12.32
CA SER A 254 3.74 -6.72 12.28
C SER A 254 2.73 -7.48 11.43
N GLY A 255 3.23 -8.29 10.49
CA GLY A 255 2.41 -8.97 9.49
C GLY A 255 1.85 -8.07 8.38
N ARG A 256 2.25 -6.78 8.35
CA ARG A 256 1.85 -5.77 7.37
C ARG A 256 3.05 -5.05 6.73
N LEU A 257 4.23 -5.67 6.75
CA LEU A 257 5.41 -5.14 6.07
C LEU A 257 5.24 -5.25 4.55
N LEU A 258 5.40 -4.13 3.84
CA LEU A 258 5.29 -4.07 2.38
C LEU A 258 6.24 -5.09 1.72
N GLU A 259 7.49 -5.11 2.15
CA GLU A 259 8.51 -5.99 1.61
C GLU A 259 8.23 -7.48 1.89
N GLY A 260 7.69 -7.80 3.08
CA GLY A 260 7.25 -9.16 3.39
C GLY A 260 6.11 -9.62 2.47
N ARG A 261 5.15 -8.73 2.20
CA ARG A 261 4.05 -9.01 1.27
C ARG A 261 4.52 -9.13 -0.17
N LEU A 262 5.41 -8.26 -0.63
CA LEU A 262 6.04 -8.33 -1.95
C LEU A 262 6.70 -9.69 -2.15
N ALA A 263 7.58 -10.10 -1.22
CA ALA A 263 8.29 -11.37 -1.32
C ALA A 263 7.34 -12.58 -1.30
N ALA A 264 6.32 -12.55 -0.45
CA ALA A 264 5.30 -13.59 -0.41
C ALA A 264 4.47 -13.68 -1.71
N ALA A 265 4.08 -12.54 -2.27
CA ALA A 265 3.27 -12.45 -3.48
C ALA A 265 4.05 -12.87 -4.73
N ALA A 266 5.37 -12.72 -4.75
CA ALA A 266 6.25 -13.25 -5.80
C ALA A 266 6.52 -14.76 -5.62
N ALA A 267 6.78 -15.20 -4.38
CA ALA A 267 7.12 -16.60 -4.09
C ALA A 267 5.96 -17.59 -4.35
N ARG A 268 4.70 -17.18 -4.13
CA ARG A 268 3.51 -18.03 -4.32
C ARG A 268 3.32 -18.48 -5.78
N PRO A 269 3.25 -17.58 -6.79
CA PRO A 269 3.25 -17.95 -8.20
C PRO A 269 4.47 -18.79 -8.59
N ALA A 270 5.67 -18.42 -8.12
CA ALA A 270 6.88 -19.16 -8.43
C ALA A 270 6.83 -20.61 -7.91
N ALA A 271 6.31 -20.84 -6.70
CA ALA A 271 6.07 -22.17 -6.16
C ALA A 271 5.12 -22.99 -7.05
N ARG A 272 4.06 -22.37 -7.60
CA ARG A 272 3.16 -23.05 -8.55
C ARG A 272 3.89 -23.41 -9.84
N GLN A 273 4.71 -22.52 -10.39
CA GLN A 273 5.51 -22.80 -11.59
C GLN A 273 6.52 -23.94 -11.38
N VAL A 274 7.19 -23.96 -10.23
CA VAL A 274 8.07 -25.08 -9.84
C VAL A 274 7.27 -26.38 -9.79
N ARG A 275 6.08 -26.40 -9.17
CA ARG A 275 5.23 -27.59 -9.08
C ARG A 275 4.83 -28.14 -10.45
N LEU A 276 4.60 -27.27 -11.44
CA LEU A 276 4.25 -27.68 -12.81
C LEU A 276 5.37 -28.46 -13.52
N ARG A 277 6.62 -28.42 -13.02
CA ARG A 277 7.72 -29.28 -13.54
C ARG A 277 7.51 -30.76 -13.23
N GLY A 278 6.64 -31.09 -12.25
CA GLY A 278 6.07 -32.42 -12.07
C GLY A 278 6.98 -33.54 -11.52
N ARG A 279 8.25 -33.28 -11.20
CA ARG A 279 9.13 -34.27 -10.54
C ARG A 279 9.01 -34.19 -9.02
N GLU A 280 9.32 -35.28 -8.32
CA GLU A 280 9.27 -35.35 -6.85
C GLU A 280 10.05 -34.22 -6.16
N GLU A 281 11.28 -33.97 -6.61
CA GLU A 281 12.14 -32.89 -6.09
C GLU A 281 11.52 -31.49 -6.28
N HIS A 282 10.85 -31.26 -7.42
CA HIS A 282 10.17 -29.99 -7.69
C HIS A 282 8.93 -29.82 -6.81
N ASN A 283 8.18 -30.89 -6.56
CA ASN A 283 7.05 -30.84 -5.64
C ASN A 283 7.52 -30.49 -4.22
N ALA A 284 8.58 -31.15 -3.75
CA ALA A 284 9.18 -30.84 -2.45
C ALA A 284 9.71 -29.40 -2.37
N LEU A 285 10.32 -28.88 -3.44
CA LEU A 285 10.76 -27.49 -3.52
C LEU A 285 9.58 -26.52 -3.52
N ALA A 286 8.53 -26.79 -4.29
CA ALA A 286 7.33 -25.97 -4.33
C ALA A 286 6.64 -25.88 -2.95
N ASP A 287 6.60 -26.98 -2.20
CA ASP A 287 6.06 -26.98 -0.83
C ASP A 287 6.91 -26.13 0.12
N ARG A 288 8.24 -26.13 -0.04
CA ARG A 288 9.14 -25.27 0.73
C ARG A 288 8.93 -23.79 0.37
N LEU A 289 8.88 -23.46 -0.92
CA LEU A 289 8.63 -22.09 -1.39
C LEU A 289 7.29 -21.56 -0.91
N GLN A 290 6.25 -22.40 -0.86
CA GLN A 290 4.95 -22.03 -0.30
C GLN A 290 5.05 -21.71 1.20
N LYS A 291 5.79 -22.52 1.98
CA LYS A 291 6.04 -22.25 3.40
C LYS A 291 6.83 -20.96 3.62
N GLU A 292 7.85 -20.72 2.80
CA GLU A 292 8.62 -19.47 2.84
C GLU A 292 7.72 -18.27 2.54
N ALA A 293 6.86 -18.36 1.52
CA ALA A 293 5.91 -17.31 1.20
C ALA A 293 4.94 -17.02 2.36
N ASP A 294 4.45 -18.05 3.05
CA ASP A 294 3.55 -17.86 4.20
C ASP A 294 4.28 -17.28 5.43
N GLY A 295 5.57 -17.60 5.61
CA GLY A 295 6.42 -16.98 6.62
C GLY A 295 6.67 -15.50 6.34
N LEU A 296 7.06 -15.16 5.10
CA LEU A 296 7.28 -13.79 4.65
C LEU A 296 5.99 -12.95 4.70
N TYR A 297 4.85 -13.56 4.41
CA TYR A 297 3.55 -12.89 4.50
C TYR A 297 3.24 -12.41 5.93
N ARG A 298 3.67 -13.16 6.95
CA ARG A 298 3.41 -12.86 8.38
C ARG A 298 4.61 -12.21 9.08
N LEU A 299 5.58 -11.70 8.32
CA LEU A 299 6.82 -11.16 8.86
C LEU A 299 6.55 -10.09 9.93
N ALA A 300 7.12 -10.30 11.13
CA ALA A 300 6.96 -9.37 12.24
C ALA A 300 7.78 -8.10 12.01
N ALA A 301 7.33 -6.99 12.58
CA ALA A 301 8.07 -5.73 12.59
C ALA A 301 9.17 -5.75 13.68
N ASP A 302 10.06 -6.74 13.57
CA ASP A 302 11.20 -6.97 14.47
C ASP A 302 12.50 -7.01 13.65
N GLN A 303 13.59 -6.54 14.24
CA GLN A 303 14.85 -6.36 13.52
C GLN A 303 15.50 -7.69 13.10
N ASP A 304 15.39 -8.73 13.93
CA ASP A 304 15.99 -10.04 13.64
C ASP A 304 15.15 -10.77 12.57
N GLU A 305 13.83 -10.67 12.70
CA GLU A 305 12.88 -11.18 11.70
C GLU A 305 13.02 -10.47 10.36
N MET A 306 13.17 -9.14 10.33
CA MET A 306 13.40 -8.37 9.10
C MET A 306 14.69 -8.81 8.40
N LEU A 307 15.79 -9.00 9.16
CA LEU A 307 17.06 -9.48 8.60
C LEU A 307 16.90 -10.89 8.00
N ALA A 308 16.27 -11.81 8.73
CA ALA A 308 15.97 -13.14 8.21
C ALA A 308 15.03 -13.11 6.99
N GLY A 309 14.06 -12.18 6.97
CA GLY A 309 13.19 -11.92 5.83
C GLY A 309 13.98 -11.49 4.59
N ALA A 310 14.92 -10.56 4.76
CA ALA A 310 15.78 -10.07 3.67
C ALA A 310 16.63 -11.21 3.07
N GLU A 311 17.24 -12.02 3.93
CA GLU A 311 18.05 -13.18 3.52
C GLU A 311 17.21 -14.21 2.75
N ARG A 312 16.01 -14.53 3.25
CA ARG A 312 15.07 -15.46 2.61
C ARG A 312 14.61 -14.95 1.24
N ALA A 313 14.16 -13.70 1.16
CA ALA A 313 13.74 -13.10 -0.11
C ALA A 313 14.86 -13.14 -1.16
N ALA A 314 16.09 -12.76 -0.78
CA ALA A 314 17.24 -12.82 -1.69
C ALA A 314 17.65 -14.25 -2.07
N ALA A 315 17.46 -15.22 -1.17
CA ALA A 315 17.78 -16.62 -1.44
C ALA A 315 16.81 -17.26 -2.44
N ILE A 316 15.52 -16.89 -2.41
CA ILE A 316 14.50 -17.43 -3.32
C ILE A 316 14.90 -17.23 -4.78
N VAL A 317 15.43 -16.07 -5.16
CA VAL A 317 15.92 -15.79 -6.53
C VAL A 317 16.90 -16.86 -7.01
N ARG A 318 17.91 -17.20 -6.19
CA ARG A 318 18.91 -18.22 -6.55
C ARG A 318 18.33 -19.63 -6.57
N VAL A 319 17.40 -19.93 -5.66
CA VAL A 319 16.71 -21.21 -5.59
C VAL A 319 15.86 -21.44 -6.85
N LEU A 320 15.14 -20.40 -7.29
CA LEU A 320 14.35 -20.40 -8.52
C LEU A 320 15.23 -20.58 -9.77
N ALA A 321 16.34 -19.85 -9.84
CA ALA A 321 17.32 -20.01 -10.92
C ALA A 321 17.89 -21.44 -10.97
N ALA A 322 18.26 -22.03 -9.82
CA ALA A 322 18.76 -23.40 -9.73
C ALA A 322 17.70 -24.44 -10.14
N ALA A 323 16.42 -24.15 -9.92
CA ALA A 323 15.30 -24.97 -10.36
C ALA A 323 14.92 -24.77 -11.84
N GLY A 324 15.61 -23.86 -12.56
CA GLY A 324 15.29 -23.51 -13.94
C GLY A 324 13.91 -22.85 -14.08
N VAL A 325 13.45 -22.14 -13.05
CA VAL A 325 12.19 -21.38 -13.05
C VAL A 325 12.55 -19.91 -12.82
N THR A 326 12.90 -19.23 -13.89
CA THR A 326 13.29 -17.80 -13.85
C THR A 326 12.18 -16.95 -14.43
N ASP A 327 11.88 -15.85 -13.76
CA ASP A 327 10.89 -14.86 -14.17
C ASP A 327 11.42 -13.49 -13.73
N GLU A 328 11.66 -12.59 -14.69
CA GLU A 328 12.36 -11.31 -14.42
C GLU A 328 11.58 -10.42 -13.45
N GLU A 329 10.24 -10.44 -13.50
CA GLU A 329 9.42 -9.64 -12.61
C GLU A 329 9.40 -10.22 -11.21
N VAL A 330 9.24 -11.54 -11.08
CA VAL A 330 9.34 -12.24 -9.78
C VAL A 330 10.70 -11.98 -9.13
N ASP A 331 11.79 -12.09 -9.90
CA ASP A 331 13.14 -11.84 -9.40
C ASP A 331 13.31 -10.37 -8.98
N THR A 332 12.78 -9.44 -9.77
CA THR A 332 12.79 -8.00 -9.44
C THR A 332 12.04 -7.72 -8.14
N ILE A 333 10.83 -8.27 -7.97
CA ILE A 333 10.02 -8.09 -6.75
C ILE A 333 10.76 -8.64 -5.52
N LEU A 334 11.35 -9.84 -5.62
CA LEU A 334 12.11 -10.45 -4.52
C LEU A 334 13.34 -9.63 -4.14
N LEU A 335 14.06 -9.08 -5.11
CA LEU A 335 15.22 -8.23 -4.87
C LEU A 335 14.83 -6.87 -4.28
N VAL A 336 13.74 -6.26 -4.75
CA VAL A 336 13.18 -5.03 -4.15
C VAL A 336 12.79 -5.26 -2.69
N ALA A 337 12.09 -6.35 -2.41
CA ALA A 337 11.72 -6.73 -1.04
C ALA A 337 12.95 -6.96 -0.15
N ALA A 338 13.94 -7.71 -0.64
CA ALA A 338 15.16 -7.99 0.11
C ALA A 338 15.96 -6.72 0.41
N ARG A 339 16.11 -5.82 -0.56
CA ARG A 339 16.79 -4.53 -0.38
C ARG A 339 16.04 -3.61 0.57
N GLY A 340 14.71 -3.55 0.50
CA GLY A 340 13.89 -2.75 1.42
C GLY A 340 14.03 -3.23 2.87
N LEU A 341 13.93 -4.54 3.12
CA LEU A 341 14.16 -5.14 4.44
C LEU A 341 15.60 -4.88 4.92
N ARG A 342 16.59 -5.05 4.05
CA ARG A 342 18.00 -4.79 4.39
C ARG A 342 18.23 -3.33 4.77
N LYS A 343 17.59 -2.38 4.07
CA LYS A 343 17.66 -0.94 4.36
C LYS A 343 17.02 -0.59 5.71
N ALA A 344 16.03 -1.35 6.16
CA ALA A 344 15.36 -1.17 7.44
C ALA A 344 16.18 -1.67 8.65
N ILE A 345 17.27 -2.41 8.43
CA ILE A 345 18.12 -2.91 9.52
C ILE A 345 18.90 -1.76 10.15
N THR A 346 18.68 -1.57 11.46
CA THR A 346 19.34 -0.53 12.24
C THR A 346 20.84 -0.77 12.35
N PRO A 347 21.66 0.29 12.58
CA PRO A 347 23.09 0.14 12.81
C PRO A 347 23.42 -0.79 14.00
N ALA A 348 22.59 -0.79 15.04
CA ALA A 348 22.77 -1.66 16.21
C ALA A 348 22.63 -3.14 15.83
N THR A 349 21.54 -3.51 15.16
CA THR A 349 21.33 -4.89 14.66
C THR A 349 22.40 -5.28 13.65
N ALA A 350 22.78 -4.37 12.75
CA ALA A 350 23.82 -4.64 11.76
C ALA A 350 25.19 -4.89 12.41
N ALA A 351 25.52 -4.21 13.50
CA ALA A 351 26.76 -4.44 14.25
C ALA A 351 26.76 -5.82 14.93
N VAL A 352 25.63 -6.24 15.51
CA VAL A 352 25.46 -7.56 16.12
C VAL A 352 25.58 -8.68 15.09
N TYR A 353 24.94 -8.52 13.93
CA TYR A 353 24.87 -9.53 12.87
C TYR A 353 25.77 -9.22 11.67
N LYS A 354 26.95 -8.64 11.92
CA LYS A 354 27.85 -8.16 10.86
C LYS A 354 28.11 -9.18 9.74
N ALA A 355 28.45 -10.43 10.09
CA ALA A 355 28.75 -11.45 9.09
C ALA A 355 27.54 -11.81 8.20
N ARG A 356 26.33 -11.81 8.76
CA ARG A 356 25.08 -12.05 8.02
C ARG A 356 24.78 -10.89 7.08
N VAL A 357 24.93 -9.66 7.59
CA VAL A 357 24.75 -8.44 6.81
C VAL A 357 25.75 -8.36 5.65
N ASP A 358 27.04 -8.57 5.91
CA ASP A 358 28.08 -8.55 4.87
C ASP A 358 27.81 -9.61 3.79
N ALA A 359 27.33 -10.80 4.18
CA ALA A 359 26.95 -11.86 3.24
C ALA A 359 25.68 -11.54 2.42
N LEU A 360 24.71 -10.87 3.03
CA LEU A 360 23.50 -10.40 2.36
C LEU A 360 23.82 -9.28 1.38
N ASP A 361 24.63 -8.31 1.77
CA ASP A 361 25.07 -7.20 0.91
C ASP A 361 25.82 -7.74 -0.31
N ALA A 362 26.76 -8.67 -0.11
CA ALA A 362 27.46 -9.35 -1.21
C ALA A 362 26.52 -10.13 -2.15
N ARG A 363 25.34 -10.56 -1.67
CA ARG A 363 24.33 -11.24 -2.50
C ARG A 363 23.46 -10.26 -3.29
N LEU A 364 23.16 -9.10 -2.74
CA LEU A 364 22.30 -8.09 -3.34
C LEU A 364 23.01 -7.23 -4.39
N GLY A 365 24.35 -7.26 -4.39
CA GLY A 365 25.21 -6.45 -5.27
C GLY A 365 25.31 -5.01 -4.83
#